data_AF-A0A1V0UH28-F1
#
_entry.id   AF-A0A1V0UH28-F1
#
_cell.length_a   1.000
_cell.length_b   1.000
_cell.length_c   1.000
_cell.angle_alpha   90.00
_cell.angle_beta   90.00
_cell.angle_gamma   90.00
#
_symmetry.space_group_name_H-M   'P 1'
#
loop_
_entity.id
_entity.type
_entity.pdbx_description
1 polymer ?
#
loop_
_entity_poly.entity_id
_entity_poly.type
_entity_poly.pdbx_seq_one_letter_code
_entity_poly.pdbx_strand_id
1 'polypeptide(L)'
;MIVMSIPQANAPQWRPEPLPQNSRKKHRVFLWVFLWVFLWVFLGVQLLFLILLIVGITSGSGAPEGCGTLDKQSCNDAETAGTAIGVGLIIVLWAVVDFILGITYAVYHLARRP
;
A
#
# COMPACT_ATOMS: atom_id res chain seq x y z
N MET A 1 49.80 -70.04 8.24
CA MET A 1 49.30 -68.73 8.70
C MET A 1 47.84 -68.64 8.28
N ILE A 2 46.90 -68.75 9.21
CA ILE A 2 45.46 -68.67 8.94
C ILE A 2 45.03 -67.27 9.34
N VAL A 3 44.67 -66.46 8.36
CA VAL A 3 44.10 -65.12 8.58
C VAL A 3 42.65 -65.32 9.03
N MET A 4 42.39 -65.03 10.30
CA MET A 4 41.04 -64.91 10.85
C MET A 4 40.39 -63.64 10.28
N SER A 5 39.47 -63.81 9.33
CA SER A 5 38.61 -62.74 8.84
C SER A 5 37.52 -62.45 9.89
N ILE A 6 37.59 -61.27 10.50
CA ILE A 6 36.55 -60.77 11.41
C ILE A 6 35.27 -60.50 10.59
N PRO A 7 34.07 -60.93 11.05
CA PRO A 7 32.84 -60.53 10.41
C PRO A 7 32.63 -59.02 10.58
N GLN A 8 32.55 -58.28 9.48
CA GLN A 8 32.14 -56.88 9.47
C GLN A 8 30.69 -56.80 9.97
N ALA A 9 30.50 -56.40 11.22
CA ALA A 9 29.21 -56.03 11.74
C ALA A 9 28.73 -54.78 11.00
N ASN A 10 27.69 -54.91 10.17
CA ASN A 10 27.01 -53.79 9.53
C ASN A 10 26.54 -52.81 10.61
N ALA A 11 27.23 -51.69 10.76
CA ALA A 11 26.79 -50.61 11.63
C ALA A 11 25.45 -50.05 11.10
N PRO A 12 24.46 -49.76 11.96
CA PRO A 12 23.27 -49.05 11.53
C PRO A 12 23.67 -47.69 10.96
N GLN A 13 23.38 -47.46 9.68
CA GLN A 13 23.54 -46.15 9.05
C GLN A 13 22.52 -45.19 9.67
N TRP A 14 22.85 -44.59 10.81
CA TRP A 14 22.09 -43.44 11.30
C TRP A 14 22.39 -42.27 10.37
N ARG A 15 21.70 -42.22 9.22
CA ARG A 15 21.64 -41.00 8.41
C ARG A 15 20.87 -39.99 9.25
N PRO A 16 21.42 -38.79 9.52
CA PRO A 16 20.62 -37.73 10.12
C PRO A 16 19.43 -37.47 9.18
N GLU A 17 18.21 -37.55 9.70
CA GLU A 17 17.03 -37.12 8.96
C GLU A 17 17.27 -35.68 8.46
N PRO A 18 16.95 -35.36 7.20
CA PRO A 18 16.91 -33.97 6.79
C PRO A 18 15.85 -33.27 7.64
N LEU A 19 16.30 -32.32 8.48
CA LEU A 19 15.44 -31.48 9.30
C LEU A 19 14.27 -30.98 8.46
N PRO A 20 13.01 -30.97 8.98
CA PRO A 20 11.88 -30.44 8.24
C PRO A 20 12.21 -29.02 7.83
N GLN A 21 12.43 -28.83 6.52
CA GLN A 21 12.81 -27.56 5.94
C GLN A 21 11.66 -26.59 6.25
N ASN A 22 11.94 -25.60 7.10
CA ASN A 22 10.98 -24.61 7.57
C ASN A 22 10.49 -23.73 6.40
N SER A 23 9.57 -24.28 5.61
CA SER A 23 8.87 -23.65 4.48
C SER A 23 8.00 -22.47 4.94
N ARG A 24 7.67 -22.40 6.24
CA ARG A 24 6.80 -21.36 6.81
C ARG A 24 7.42 -19.96 6.83
N LYS A 25 8.75 -19.84 6.66
CA LYS A 25 9.40 -18.52 6.60
C LYS A 25 9.33 -17.88 5.22
N LYS A 26 9.36 -18.66 4.12
CA LYS A 26 9.43 -18.12 2.75
C LYS A 26 8.18 -17.29 2.39
N HIS A 27 7.01 -17.72 2.87
CA HIS A 27 5.76 -17.03 2.64
C HIS A 27 5.61 -15.71 3.41
N ARG A 28 6.41 -15.49 4.47
CA ARG A 28 6.43 -14.23 5.22
C ARG A 28 7.24 -13.16 4.49
N VAL A 29 8.34 -13.53 3.82
CA VAL A 29 9.23 -12.57 3.14
C VAL A 29 8.61 -12.03 1.85
N PHE A 30 8.07 -12.90 1.00
CA PHE A 30 7.37 -12.48 -0.24
C PHE A 30 6.26 -11.47 0.05
N LEU A 31 5.56 -11.73 1.14
CA LEU A 31 4.51 -10.88 1.62
C LEU A 31 4.96 -9.54 2.14
N TRP A 32 6.06 -9.55 2.90
CA TRP A 32 6.63 -8.36 3.49
C TRP A 32 7.06 -7.41 2.38
N VAL A 33 7.69 -7.95 1.32
CA VAL A 33 8.04 -7.19 0.12
C VAL A 33 6.78 -6.66 -0.58
N PHE A 34 5.76 -7.49 -0.78
CA PHE A 34 4.51 -7.05 -1.42
C PHE A 34 3.79 -5.96 -0.63
N LEU A 35 3.68 -6.11 0.70
CA LEU A 35 3.08 -5.11 1.59
C LEU A 35 3.87 -3.80 1.58
N TRP A 36 5.20 -3.90 1.55
CA TRP A 36 6.08 -2.75 1.56
C TRP A 36 5.98 -1.96 0.26
N VAL A 37 5.98 -2.65 -0.89
CA VAL A 37 5.75 -2.02 -2.21
C VAL A 37 4.36 -1.40 -2.29
N PHE A 38 3.32 -2.14 -1.87
CA PHE A 38 1.95 -1.66 -1.90
C PHE A 38 1.75 -0.43 -1.01
N LEU A 39 2.30 -0.44 0.20
CA LEU A 39 2.26 0.70 1.11
C LEU A 39 3.00 1.90 0.54
N TRP A 40 4.13 1.69 -0.15
CA TRP A 40 4.84 2.76 -0.85
C TRP A 40 4.02 3.37 -1.99
N VAL A 41 3.38 2.53 -2.82
CA VAL A 41 2.51 3.00 -3.90
C VAL A 41 1.32 3.77 -3.34
N PHE A 42 0.66 3.24 -2.31
CA PHE A 42 -0.43 3.92 -1.60
C PHE A 42 0.00 5.27 -1.05
N LEU A 43 1.16 5.31 -0.40
CA LEU A 43 1.72 6.54 0.17
C LEU A 43 2.02 7.57 -0.92
N GLY A 44 2.53 7.15 -2.08
CA GLY A 44 2.74 8.02 -3.23
C GLY A 44 1.44 8.59 -3.80
N VAL A 45 0.40 7.74 -3.94
CA VAL A 45 -0.93 8.17 -4.39
C VAL A 45 -1.57 9.13 -3.38
N GLN A 46 -1.48 8.85 -2.07
CA GLN A 46 -1.93 9.78 -1.05
C GLN A 46 -1.21 11.12 -1.13
N LEU A 47 0.12 11.12 -1.28
CA LEU A 47 0.89 12.35 -1.42
C LEU A 47 0.45 13.15 -2.64
N LEU A 48 0.17 12.47 -3.75
CA LEU A 48 -0.31 13.11 -4.98
C LEU A 48 -1.68 13.77 -4.76
N PHE A 49 -2.64 13.06 -4.15
CA PHE A 49 -3.95 13.63 -3.82
C PHE A 49 -3.84 14.78 -2.82
N LEU A 50 -2.94 14.69 -1.85
CA LEU A 50 -2.68 15.75 -0.89
C LEU A 50 -2.10 16.99 -1.57
N ILE A 51 -1.16 16.82 -2.51
CA ILE A 51 -0.62 17.93 -3.30
C ILE A 51 -1.75 18.57 -4.12
N LEU A 52 -2.59 17.78 -4.79
CA LEU A 52 -3.75 18.29 -5.54
C LEU A 52 -4.73 19.05 -4.64
N LEU A 53 -4.97 18.56 -3.42
CA LEU A 53 -5.81 19.22 -2.43
C LEU A 53 -5.22 20.58 -2.03
N ILE A 54 -3.92 20.63 -1.72
CA ILE A 54 -3.20 21.87 -1.36
C ILE A 54 -3.26 22.87 -2.50
N VAL A 55 -2.98 22.42 -3.73
CA VAL A 55 -3.10 23.27 -4.92
C VAL A 55 -4.53 23.79 -5.08
N GLY A 56 -5.54 22.93 -4.92
CA GLY A 56 -6.95 23.29 -5.00
C GLY A 56 -7.36 24.37 -3.98
N ILE A 57 -6.97 24.24 -2.71
CA ILE A 57 -7.28 25.24 -1.69
C ILE A 57 -6.52 26.56 -1.91
N THR A 58 -5.30 26.51 -2.46
CA THR A 58 -4.53 27.72 -2.76
C THR A 58 -5.02 28.43 -4.03
N SER A 59 -5.72 27.72 -4.92
CA SER A 59 -6.22 28.27 -6.18
C SER A 59 -7.34 29.31 -6.00
N GLY A 60 -8.03 29.30 -4.85
CA GLY A 60 -9.05 30.30 -4.50
C GLY A 60 -8.53 31.52 -3.72
N SER A 61 -7.21 31.73 -3.69
CA SER A 61 -6.56 32.86 -3.00
C SER A 61 -5.97 33.91 -3.94
N GLY A 62 -6.10 33.71 -5.26
CA GLY A 62 -5.79 34.75 -6.23
C GLY A 62 -6.87 35.83 -6.15
N ALA A 63 -6.51 37.11 -6.34
CA ALA A 63 -7.56 38.08 -6.66
C ALA A 63 -8.31 37.56 -7.90
N PRO A 64 -9.63 37.78 -8.04
CA PRO A 64 -10.34 37.28 -9.21
C PRO A 64 -9.90 38.06 -10.45
N GLU A 65 -8.83 37.60 -11.10
CA GLU A 65 -8.19 38.20 -12.28
C GLU A 65 -9.01 37.79 -13.51
N GLY A 66 -10.25 38.25 -13.58
CA GLY A 66 -11.19 37.82 -14.62
C GLY A 66 -12.63 38.29 -14.48
N CYS A 67 -12.96 39.11 -13.47
CA CYS A 67 -14.28 39.72 -13.39
C CYS A 67 -14.39 40.83 -14.44
N GLY A 68 -14.75 40.49 -15.68
CA GLY A 68 -14.91 41.46 -16.77
C GLY A 68 -15.92 42.56 -16.44
N THR A 69 -17.19 42.37 -16.80
CA THR A 69 -18.27 43.34 -16.51
C THR A 69 -19.17 42.89 -15.35
N LEU A 70 -18.85 41.77 -14.70
CA LEU A 70 -19.67 41.20 -13.64
C LEU A 70 -19.46 41.92 -12.32
N ASP A 71 -20.52 41.94 -11.51
CA ASP A 71 -20.47 42.45 -10.15
C ASP A 71 -19.41 41.71 -9.32
N LYS A 72 -18.62 42.47 -8.55
CA LYS A 72 -17.50 41.93 -7.75
C LYS A 72 -17.97 40.86 -6.77
N GLN A 73 -19.20 40.96 -6.28
CA GLN A 73 -19.74 40.00 -5.33
C GLN A 73 -19.99 38.64 -5.99
N SER A 74 -20.65 38.63 -7.14
CA SER A 74 -20.92 37.39 -7.89
C SER A 74 -19.64 36.69 -8.35
N CYS A 75 -18.59 37.46 -8.61
CA CYS A 75 -17.30 36.92 -9.03
C CYS A 75 -16.55 36.23 -7.88
N ASN A 76 -16.52 36.86 -6.70
CA ASN A 76 -15.96 36.24 -5.48
C ASN A 76 -16.74 34.99 -5.05
N ASP A 77 -18.07 35.04 -5.17
CA ASP A 77 -18.93 33.89 -4.84
C ASP A 77 -18.67 32.72 -5.80
N ALA A 78 -18.46 32.99 -7.09
CA ALA A 78 -18.17 31.97 -8.09
C ALA A 78 -16.80 31.31 -7.89
N GLU A 79 -15.77 32.09 -7.55
CA GLU A 79 -14.42 31.57 -7.25
C GLU A 79 -14.44 30.66 -6.01
N THR A 80 -15.13 31.11 -4.96
CA THR A 80 -15.27 30.36 -3.71
C THR A 80 -16.05 29.06 -3.95
N ALA A 81 -17.16 29.13 -4.70
CA ALA A 81 -17.95 27.95 -5.05
C ALA A 81 -17.16 26.97 -5.92
N GLY A 82 -16.40 27.47 -6.91
CA GLY A 82 -15.54 26.66 -7.76
C GLY A 82 -14.47 25.91 -6.97
N THR A 83 -13.82 26.60 -6.02
CA THR A 83 -12.81 25.99 -5.13
C THR A 83 -13.45 24.94 -4.23
N ALA A 84 -14.61 25.24 -3.62
CA ALA A 84 -15.31 24.30 -2.74
C ALA A 84 -15.74 23.03 -3.47
N ILE A 85 -16.25 23.16 -4.71
CA ILE A 85 -16.62 22.02 -5.55
C ILE A 85 -15.38 21.22 -5.96
N GLY A 86 -14.33 21.90 -6.41
CA GLY A 86 -13.08 21.25 -6.82
C GLY A 86 -12.44 20.45 -5.67
N VAL A 87 -12.33 21.07 -4.50
CA VAL A 87 -11.82 20.42 -3.27
C VAL A 87 -12.73 19.27 -2.84
N GLY A 88 -14.05 19.45 -2.88
CA GLY A 88 -15.01 18.42 -2.53
C GLY A 88 -14.88 17.17 -3.41
N LEU A 89 -14.74 17.35 -4.73
CA LEU A 89 -14.55 16.24 -5.67
C LEU A 89 -13.24 15.49 -5.43
N ILE A 90 -12.14 16.22 -5.16
CA ILE A 90 -10.84 15.61 -4.84
C ILE A 90 -10.97 14.73 -3.58
N ILE A 91 -11.61 15.23 -2.52
CA ILE A 91 -11.78 14.49 -1.26
C ILE A 91 -12.65 13.25 -1.44
N VAL A 92 -13.78 13.35 -2.15
CA VAL A 92 -14.67 12.20 -2.39
C VAL A 92 -13.98 11.13 -3.20
N LEU A 93 -13.31 11.51 -4.30
CA LEU A 93 -12.56 10.57 -5.12
C LEU A 93 -11.43 9.91 -4.31
N TRP A 94 -10.71 10.70 -3.51
CA TRP A 94 -9.66 10.22 -2.63
C TRP A 94 -10.19 9.20 -1.63
N ALA A 95 -11.28 9.52 -0.92
CA ALA A 95 -11.91 8.63 0.06
C ALA A 95 -12.38 7.31 -0.55
N VAL A 96 -12.92 7.32 -1.78
CA VAL A 96 -13.34 6.08 -2.48
C VAL A 96 -12.14 5.18 -2.76
N VAL A 97 -11.03 5.76 -3.24
CA VAL A 97 -9.80 5.03 -3.52
C VAL A 97 -9.22 4.42 -2.24
N ASP A 98 -9.10 5.22 -1.17
CA ASP A 98 -8.64 4.74 0.15
C ASP A 98 -9.56 3.67 0.73
N PHE A 99 -10.87 3.78 0.52
CA PHE A 99 -11.83 2.78 0.98
C PHE A 99 -11.66 1.43 0.29
N ILE A 100 -11.50 1.40 -1.04
CA ILE A 100 -11.26 0.17 -1.81
C ILE A 100 -9.95 -0.48 -1.38
N LEU A 101 -8.89 0.31 -1.22
CA LEU A 101 -7.57 -0.15 -0.79
C LEU A 101 -7.60 -0.67 0.64
N GLY A 102 -8.29 0.04 1.54
CA GLY A 102 -8.49 -0.34 2.93
C GLY A 102 -9.25 -1.66 3.07
N ILE A 103 -10.33 -1.85 2.30
CA ILE A 103 -11.08 -3.11 2.27
C ILE A 103 -10.23 -4.25 1.72
N THR A 104 -9.54 -4.04 0.60
CA THR A 104 -8.70 -5.08 -0.02
C THR A 104 -7.62 -5.54 0.95
N TYR A 105 -6.99 -4.58 1.66
CA TYR A 105 -6.03 -4.88 2.72
C TYR A 105 -6.68 -5.59 3.91
N ALA A 106 -7.85 -5.13 4.36
CA ALA A 106 -8.56 -5.72 5.48
C ALA A 106 -8.93 -7.19 5.20
N VAL A 107 -9.44 -7.50 4.01
CA VAL A 107 -9.74 -8.87 3.58
C VAL A 107 -8.46 -9.72 3.56
N TYR A 108 -7.38 -9.20 2.97
CA TYR A 108 -6.09 -9.88 2.94
C TYR A 108 -5.50 -10.12 4.35
N HIS A 109 -5.71 -9.17 5.26
CA HIS A 109 -5.28 -9.26 6.65
C HIS A 109 -6.13 -10.27 7.44
N LEU A 110 -7.45 -10.26 7.24
CA LEU A 110 -8.40 -11.10 7.99
C LEU A 110 -8.36 -12.56 7.55
N ALA A 111 -8.20 -12.84 6.25
CA ALA A 111 -8.01 -14.18 5.70
C ALA A 111 -6.72 -14.87 6.20
N ARG A 112 -5.93 -14.19 7.04
CA ARG A 112 -4.62 -14.62 7.52
C ARG A 112 -4.49 -14.53 9.02
N ARG A 113 -5.60 -14.27 9.72
CA ARG A 113 -5.67 -14.61 11.15
C ARG A 113 -5.69 -16.15 11.23
N PRO A 114 -4.73 -16.77 11.94
CA PRO A 114 -4.60 -18.21 12.03
C PRO A 114 -5.83 -18.88 12.64
#